data_AF-A0A3N2ND38-F1
#
_entry.id   AF-A0A3N2ND38-F1
#
_cell.length_a   1.000
_cell.length_b   1.000
_cell.length_c   1.000
_cell.angle_alpha   90.00
_cell.angle_beta   90.00
_cell.angle_gamma   90.00
#
_symmetry.space_group_name_H-M   'P 1'
#
loop_
_entity.id
_entity.type
_entity.pdbx_description
1 polymer ?
#
loop_
_entity_poly.entity_id
_entity_poly.type
_entity_poly.pdbx_seq_one_letter_code
_entity_poly.pdbx_strand_id
1 'polypeptide(L)'
;MNINYREISKRLFSKCSLQKIKRTMPRTKKAWLVIILIILIVCAGLYFLLKPKTQEAPLPIVEVETVETADVNIYGEYVGRIRAQQFVEVHARVEGYLEKMCFKEGSYINKGQTLFVIDPKLYDAHVNKARAQLNKAEAQARKAKHDLNRIKVQPSAIAY
;
A
#
# COMPACT_ATOMS: atom_id res chain seq x y z
N MET A 1 -50.56 -44.40 -31.60
CA MET A 1 -51.57 -45.07 -32.43
C MET A 1 -50.90 -45.46 -33.75
N ASN A 2 -50.60 -46.74 -33.86
CA ASN A 2 -49.81 -47.37 -34.92
C ASN A 2 -50.73 -47.63 -36.11
N ILE A 3 -50.52 -46.93 -37.25
CA ILE A 3 -51.34 -47.15 -38.44
C ILE A 3 -50.59 -48.08 -39.38
N ASN A 4 -51.22 -49.24 -39.49
CA ASN A 4 -50.74 -50.51 -40.01
C ASN A 4 -50.86 -50.54 -41.54
N TYR A 5 -49.74 -50.75 -42.22
CA TYR A 5 -49.57 -50.83 -43.68
C TYR A 5 -50.27 -52.03 -44.36
N ARG A 6 -51.24 -52.68 -43.68
CA ARG A 6 -51.83 -53.97 -44.10
C ARG A 6 -53.16 -53.86 -44.86
N GLU A 7 -53.74 -52.67 -44.99
CA GLU A 7 -55.00 -52.47 -45.75
C GLU A 7 -54.83 -51.83 -47.14
N ILE A 8 -53.76 -51.07 -47.39
CA ILE A 8 -53.61 -50.31 -48.63
C ILE A 8 -53.17 -51.20 -49.81
N SER A 9 -52.57 -52.37 -49.56
CA SER A 9 -52.08 -53.24 -50.62
C SER A 9 -53.14 -54.11 -51.31
N LYS A 10 -54.36 -54.22 -50.75
CA LYS A 10 -55.39 -55.13 -51.29
C LYS A 10 -56.38 -54.51 -52.26
N ARG A 11 -56.32 -53.20 -52.54
CA ARG A 11 -57.21 -52.51 -53.49
C ARG A 11 -56.58 -52.14 -54.84
N LEU A 12 -55.28 -52.35 -55.04
CA LEU A 12 -54.59 -52.11 -56.32
C LEU A 12 -54.45 -53.37 -57.19
N PHE A 13 -55.22 -54.43 -56.90
CA PHE A 13 -55.17 -55.73 -57.57
C PHE A 13 -56.44 -56.07 -58.37
N SER A 14 -57.11 -55.10 -59.01
CA SER A 14 -58.41 -55.38 -59.65
C SER A 14 -58.54 -55.02 -61.14
N LYS A 15 -57.63 -54.29 -61.78
CA LYS A 15 -57.74 -54.01 -63.23
C LYS A 15 -56.37 -53.75 -63.85
N CYS A 16 -55.64 -54.80 -64.17
CA CYS A 16 -54.73 -54.75 -65.31
C CYS A 16 -54.60 -56.16 -65.89
N SER A 17 -55.56 -56.46 -66.77
CA SER A 17 -55.64 -57.66 -67.56
C SER A 17 -54.34 -57.89 -68.32
N LEU A 18 -53.86 -59.12 -68.22
CA LEU A 18 -52.92 -59.76 -69.11
C LEU A 18 -53.19 -59.35 -70.57
N GLN A 19 -52.11 -59.08 -71.32
CA GLN A 19 -51.69 -59.94 -72.44
C GLN A 19 -51.03 -59.11 -73.57
N LYS A 20 -49.82 -59.55 -73.94
CA LYS A 20 -48.99 -59.16 -75.09
C LYS A 20 -48.35 -57.76 -75.07
N ILE A 21 -47.26 -57.65 -74.33
CA ILE A 21 -46.18 -56.71 -74.67
C ILE A 21 -45.47 -57.26 -75.91
N LYS A 22 -45.83 -56.75 -77.10
CA LYS A 22 -45.02 -56.92 -78.31
C LYS A 22 -43.65 -56.30 -78.04
N ARG A 23 -42.62 -57.14 -77.93
CA ARG A 23 -41.23 -56.70 -78.04
C ARG A 23 -41.06 -56.01 -79.39
N THR A 24 -41.03 -54.69 -79.39
CA THR A 24 -40.52 -53.90 -80.51
C THR A 24 -39.56 -52.89 -79.94
N MET A 25 -38.27 -53.15 -80.11
CA MET A 25 -37.21 -52.17 -79.87
C MET A 25 -37.40 -51.02 -80.87
N PRO A 26 -37.58 -49.75 -80.46
CA PRO A 26 -37.44 -48.65 -81.40
C PRO A 26 -35.95 -48.39 -81.63
N ARG A 27 -35.35 -49.15 -82.55
CA ARG A 27 -34.05 -48.86 -83.16
C ARG A 27 -34.17 -47.60 -84.04
N THR A 28 -34.24 -46.40 -83.46
CA THR A 28 -34.07 -45.14 -84.22
C THR A 28 -33.36 -44.06 -83.39
N LYS A 29 -32.40 -43.34 -84.01
CA LYS A 29 -31.49 -42.37 -83.35
C LYS A 29 -32.21 -41.26 -82.55
N LYS A 30 -33.48 -40.98 -82.85
CA LYS A 30 -34.30 -39.94 -82.20
C LYS A 30 -34.74 -40.34 -80.79
N ALA A 31 -34.99 -41.63 -80.52
CA ALA A 31 -35.39 -42.10 -79.19
C ALA A 31 -34.24 -41.99 -78.16
N TRP A 32 -33.00 -42.14 -78.61
CA TRP A 32 -31.81 -42.00 -77.76
C TRP A 32 -31.54 -40.55 -77.36
N LEU A 33 -31.80 -39.59 -78.26
CA LEU A 33 -31.69 -38.15 -77.98
C LEU A 33 -32.66 -37.68 -76.90
N VAL A 34 -33.89 -38.21 -76.87
CA VAL A 34 -34.89 -37.83 -75.86
C VAL A 34 -34.49 -38.33 -74.47
N ILE A 35 -33.92 -39.53 -74.37
CA ILE A 35 -33.44 -40.08 -73.09
C ILE A 35 -32.26 -39.26 -72.55
N ILE A 36 -31.33 -38.87 -73.42
CA ILE A 36 -30.20 -38.01 -73.03
C ILE A 36 -30.69 -36.65 -72.55
N LEU A 37 -31.68 -36.04 -73.22
CA LEU A 37 -32.26 -34.76 -72.83
C LEU A 37 -32.93 -34.84 -71.44
N ILE A 38 -33.68 -35.91 -71.17
CA ILE A 38 -34.32 -36.13 -69.87
C ILE A 38 -33.26 -36.31 -68.77
N ILE A 39 -32.19 -37.07 -69.03
CA ILE A 39 -31.08 -37.24 -68.08
C ILE A 39 -30.39 -35.90 -67.78
N LEU A 40 -30.19 -35.06 -68.80
CA LEU A 40 -29.53 -33.76 -68.65
C LEU A 40 -30.36 -32.79 -67.82
N ILE A 41 -31.69 -32.78 -68.01
CA ILE A 41 -32.63 -31.97 -67.22
C ILE A 41 -32.66 -32.45 -65.76
N VAL A 42 -32.67 -33.76 -65.52
CA VAL A 42 -32.64 -34.34 -64.16
C VAL A 42 -31.31 -34.01 -63.47
N CYS A 43 -30.17 -34.12 -64.15
CA CYS A 43 -28.86 -33.75 -63.60
C CYS A 43 -28.78 -32.24 -63.27
N ALA A 44 -29.33 -31.37 -64.12
CA ALA A 44 -29.33 -29.93 -63.86
C ALA A 44 -30.24 -29.56 -62.67
N GLY A 45 -31.42 -30.19 -62.56
CA GLY A 45 -32.32 -30.02 -61.41
C GLY A 45 -31.68 -30.49 -60.11
N LEU A 46 -30.98 -31.64 -60.14
CA LEU A 46 -30.27 -32.17 -58.98
C LEU A 46 -29.11 -31.23 -58.55
N TYR A 47 -28.36 -30.68 -59.51
CA TYR A 47 -27.26 -29.77 -59.22
C TYR A 47 -27.74 -28.46 -58.57
N PHE A 48 -28.90 -27.93 -58.99
CA PHE A 48 -29.43 -26.69 -58.43
C PHE A 48 -29.99 -26.87 -57.02
N LEU A 49 -30.62 -28.00 -56.72
CA LEU A 49 -31.09 -28.32 -55.36
C LEU A 49 -29.94 -28.59 -54.38
N LEU A 50 -28.79 -29.07 -54.84
CA LEU A 50 -27.66 -29.44 -53.99
C LEU A 50 -26.63 -28.31 -53.78
N LYS A 51 -26.86 -27.08 -54.27
CA LYS A 51 -25.94 -25.96 -54.00
C LYS A 51 -25.99 -25.55 -52.52
N PRO A 52 -24.90 -25.70 -51.75
CA PRO A 52 -24.88 -25.29 -50.35
C PRO A 52 -24.83 -23.75 -50.26
N LYS A 53 -25.69 -23.16 -49.40
CA LYS A 53 -25.60 -21.74 -49.03
C LYS A 53 -24.41 -21.53 -48.10
N THR A 54 -23.55 -20.57 -48.42
CA THR A 54 -22.41 -20.16 -47.58
C THR A 54 -22.92 -19.70 -46.21
N GLN A 55 -22.40 -20.32 -45.16
CA GLN A 55 -22.76 -20.08 -43.78
C GLN A 55 -21.78 -19.06 -43.18
N GLU A 56 -22.28 -17.91 -42.74
CA GLU A 56 -21.47 -16.91 -42.04
C GLU A 56 -20.96 -17.48 -40.71
N ALA A 57 -19.66 -17.30 -40.45
CA ALA A 57 -19.00 -17.83 -39.28
C ALA A 57 -19.49 -17.08 -38.02
N PRO A 58 -19.81 -17.78 -36.92
CA PRO A 58 -20.22 -17.13 -35.68
C PRO A 58 -19.04 -16.37 -35.06
N LEU A 59 -19.32 -15.17 -34.56
CA LEU A 59 -18.32 -14.36 -33.85
C LEU A 59 -17.88 -15.08 -32.57
N PRO A 60 -16.58 -15.02 -32.22
CA PRO A 60 -16.09 -15.62 -30.99
C PRO A 60 -16.71 -14.91 -29.79
N ILE A 61 -17.27 -15.71 -28.88
CA ILE A 61 -17.81 -15.22 -27.61
C ILE A 61 -16.63 -14.99 -26.68
N VAL A 62 -16.49 -13.77 -26.17
CA VAL A 62 -15.45 -13.39 -25.20
C VAL A 62 -16.10 -12.99 -23.90
N GLU A 63 -15.51 -13.47 -22.81
CA GLU A 63 -15.90 -13.12 -21.45
C GLU A 63 -15.23 -11.80 -21.07
N VAL A 64 -16.04 -10.86 -20.58
CA VAL A 64 -15.56 -9.54 -20.13
C VAL A 64 -16.06 -9.29 -18.73
N GLU A 65 -15.19 -8.72 -17.90
CA GLU A 65 -15.51 -8.30 -16.54
C GLU A 65 -15.20 -6.81 -16.40
N THR A 66 -16.12 -6.08 -15.75
CA THR A 66 -16.00 -4.64 -15.54
C THR A 66 -15.16 -4.34 -14.31
N VAL A 67 -14.07 -3.60 -14.47
CA VAL A 67 -13.18 -3.22 -13.36
C VAL A 67 -13.81 -2.06 -12.57
N GLU A 68 -14.11 -2.30 -11.30
CA GLU A 68 -14.52 -1.26 -10.36
C GLU A 68 -13.30 -0.72 -9.61
N THR A 69 -13.11 0.60 -9.64
CA THR A 69 -12.06 1.26 -8.88
C THR A 69 -12.54 1.56 -7.47
N ALA A 70 -11.97 0.88 -6.48
CA ALA A 70 -12.15 1.19 -5.07
C ALA A 70 -10.91 1.91 -4.53
N ASP A 71 -11.12 2.80 -3.56
CA ASP A 71 -10.01 3.45 -2.84
C ASP A 71 -9.40 2.43 -1.87
N VAL A 72 -8.12 2.13 -2.04
CA VAL A 72 -7.41 1.11 -1.26
C VAL A 72 -6.26 1.77 -0.52
N ASN A 73 -6.29 1.69 0.81
CA ASN A 73 -5.19 2.16 1.64
C ASN A 73 -3.95 1.29 1.45
N ILE A 74 -2.89 1.87 0.88
CA ILE A 74 -1.58 1.25 0.77
C ILE A 74 -0.81 1.56 2.06
N TYR A 75 -0.55 0.52 2.86
CA TYR A 75 0.27 0.63 4.07
C TYR A 75 1.73 0.30 3.75
N GLY A 76 2.65 1.12 4.24
CA GLY A 76 4.09 0.86 4.19
C GLY A 76 4.62 0.54 5.58
N GLU A 77 5.35 -0.57 5.72
CA GLU A 77 6.06 -0.90 6.96
C GLU A 77 7.44 -0.26 6.92
N TYR A 78 7.72 0.60 7.90
CA TYR A 78 8.99 1.28 8.03
C TYR A 78 9.59 1.04 9.41
N VAL A 79 10.91 0.86 9.46
CA VAL A 79 11.63 0.74 10.72
C VAL A 79 11.77 2.11 11.38
N GLY A 80 11.09 2.28 12.51
CA GLY A 80 11.23 3.44 13.38
C GLY A 80 12.20 3.19 14.52
N ARG A 81 12.92 4.22 14.97
CA ARG A 81 13.68 4.19 16.23
C ARG A 81 13.00 5.11 17.24
N ILE A 82 12.73 4.58 18.43
CA ILE A 82 12.18 5.38 19.53
C ILE A 82 13.36 6.00 20.29
N ARG A 83 13.20 7.28 20.67
CA ARG A 83 14.13 8.03 21.51
C ARG A 83 13.37 8.52 22.73
N ALA A 84 14.08 8.71 23.85
CA ALA A 84 13.49 9.40 25.00
C ALA A 84 13.13 10.84 24.61
N GLN A 85 11.98 11.33 25.07
CA GLN A 85 11.56 12.72 24.85
C GLN A 85 12.56 13.71 25.46
N GLN A 86 13.14 13.35 26.61
CA GLN A 86 14.17 14.11 27.30
C GLN A 86 15.30 13.15 27.68
N PHE A 87 16.45 13.31 27.03
CA PHE A 87 17.68 12.61 27.36
C PHE A 87 18.69 13.64 27.83
N VAL A 88 19.20 13.48 29.06
CA VAL A 88 20.19 14.40 29.65
C VAL A 88 21.34 13.58 30.18
N GLU A 89 22.52 13.85 29.63
CA GLU A 89 23.78 13.32 30.17
C GLU A 89 24.28 14.25 31.27
N VAL A 90 24.53 13.70 32.46
CA VAL A 90 24.93 14.48 33.63
C VAL A 90 26.44 14.50 33.72
N HIS A 91 27.03 15.68 33.52
CA HIS A 91 28.46 15.92 33.69
C HIS A 91 28.74 16.78 34.91
N ALA A 92 29.89 16.55 35.55
CA ALA A 92 30.38 17.42 36.59
C ALA A 92 30.75 18.80 35.99
N ARG A 93 30.27 19.88 36.61
CA ARG A 93 30.62 21.26 36.22
C ARG A 93 32.00 21.68 36.73
N VAL A 94 32.52 20.98 37.72
CA VAL A 94 33.76 21.30 38.42
C VAL A 94 34.64 20.07 38.49
N GLU A 95 35.94 20.27 38.50
CA GLU A 95 36.94 19.20 38.61
C GLU A 95 37.10 18.78 40.06
N GLY A 96 37.29 17.48 40.30
CA GLY A 96 37.52 16.97 41.64
C GLY A 96 37.30 15.47 41.73
N TYR A 97 37.59 14.93 42.91
CA TYR A 97 37.36 13.52 43.19
C TYR A 97 35.91 13.29 43.60
N LEU A 98 35.31 12.20 43.10
CA LEU A 98 33.99 11.76 43.52
C LEU A 98 34.07 11.24 44.96
N GLU A 99 33.35 11.89 45.87
CA GLU A 99 33.28 11.49 47.27
C GLU A 99 32.15 10.48 47.51
N LYS A 100 30.96 10.74 46.96
CA LYS A 100 29.79 9.89 47.17
C LYS A 100 28.79 9.91 46.02
N MET A 101 28.17 8.75 45.78
CA MET A 101 26.97 8.58 44.95
C MET A 101 25.72 8.49 45.86
N CYS A 102 24.75 9.37 45.63
CA CYS A 102 23.62 9.60 46.54
C CYS A 102 22.27 9.09 46.01
N PHE A 103 22.29 8.13 45.09
CA PHE A 103 21.08 7.54 44.52
C PHE A 103 21.26 6.05 44.23
N LYS A 104 20.13 5.36 44.04
CA LYS A 104 20.11 3.97 43.61
C LYS A 104 20.00 3.90 42.09
N GLU A 105 20.82 3.08 41.45
CA GLU A 105 20.74 2.85 40.01
C GLU A 105 19.36 2.33 39.60
N GLY A 106 18.86 2.84 38.47
CA GLY A 106 17.52 2.50 37.95
C GLY A 106 16.34 3.12 38.72
N SER A 107 16.59 3.91 39.76
CA SER A 107 15.53 4.64 40.48
C SER A 107 15.11 5.92 39.75
N TYR A 108 13.88 6.36 40.00
CA TYR A 108 13.38 7.65 39.51
C TYR A 108 13.98 8.80 40.34
N ILE A 109 14.44 9.85 39.67
CA ILE A 109 15.12 11.00 40.29
C ILE A 109 14.30 12.27 40.05
N ASN A 110 14.18 13.09 41.08
CA ASN A 110 13.52 14.39 41.00
C ASN A 110 14.51 15.50 40.62
N LYS A 111 14.00 16.55 39.97
CA LYS A 111 14.80 17.73 39.63
C LYS A 111 15.38 18.38 40.90
N GLY A 112 16.68 18.63 40.89
CA GLY A 112 17.40 19.26 42.01
C GLY A 112 17.85 18.29 43.10
N GLN A 113 17.59 16.99 42.97
CA GLN A 113 18.12 15.98 43.87
C GLN A 113 19.64 15.85 43.71
N THR A 114 20.36 15.76 44.84
CA THR A 114 21.81 15.52 44.84
C THR A 114 22.11 14.12 44.36
N LEU A 115 22.80 14.01 43.22
CA LEU A 115 23.21 12.74 42.64
C LEU A 115 24.62 12.35 43.05
N PHE A 116 25.55 13.31 42.99
CA PHE A 116 26.96 13.10 43.23
C PHE A 116 27.49 14.21 44.14
N VAL A 117 28.35 13.83 45.07
CA VAL A 117 29.12 14.75 45.91
C VAL A 117 30.57 14.67 45.46
N ILE A 118 31.13 15.82 45.08
CA ILE A 118 32.54 15.99 44.71
C ILE A 118 33.23 16.59 45.93
N ASP A 119 34.47 16.17 46.21
CA ASP A 119 35.26 16.66 47.36
C ASP A 119 35.27 18.20 47.39
N PRO A 120 34.67 18.83 48.43
CA PRO A 120 34.52 20.27 48.49
C PRO A 120 35.76 20.99 49.04
N LYS A 121 36.78 20.29 49.54
CA LYS A 121 37.86 20.90 50.34
C LYS A 121 38.56 22.08 49.65
N LEU A 122 38.85 21.95 48.36
CA LEU A 122 39.45 23.03 47.57
C LEU A 122 38.49 24.20 47.43
N TYR A 123 37.23 23.92 47.11
CA TYR A 123 36.19 24.93 46.92
C TYR A 123 35.87 25.67 48.22
N ASP A 124 35.82 24.97 49.36
CA ASP A 124 35.64 25.57 50.68
C ASP A 124 36.79 26.51 51.04
N ALA A 125 38.03 26.13 50.74
CA ALA A 125 39.18 27.00 50.93
C ALA A 125 39.07 28.29 50.08
N HIS A 126 38.61 28.17 48.83
CA HIS A 126 38.35 29.32 47.96
C HIS A 126 37.25 30.23 48.49
N VAL A 127 36.13 29.65 48.95
CA VAL A 127 35.02 30.40 49.56
C VAL A 127 35.50 31.14 50.82
N ASN A 128 36.25 30.47 51.67
CA ASN A 128 36.79 31.07 52.90
C ASN A 128 37.76 32.21 52.59
N LYS A 129 38.63 32.05 51.59
CA LYS A 129 39.53 33.11 51.12
C LYS A 129 38.74 34.31 50.59
N ALA A 130 37.73 34.10 49.75
CA ALA A 130 36.90 35.17 49.22
C ALA A 130 36.13 35.90 50.34
N ARG A 131 35.61 35.15 51.32
CA ARG A 131 34.93 35.72 52.49
C ARG A 131 35.88 36.56 53.35
N ALA A 132 37.11 36.11 53.57
CA ALA A 132 38.12 36.89 54.29
C ALA A 132 38.49 38.19 53.55
N GLN A 133 38.59 38.14 52.22
CA GLN A 133 38.82 39.33 51.39
C GLN A 133 37.65 40.32 51.47
N LEU A 134 36.41 39.83 51.41
CA LEU A 134 35.21 40.64 51.59
C LEU A 134 35.21 41.33 52.96
N ASN A 135 35.43 40.58 54.04
CA ASN A 135 35.48 41.11 55.40
C ASN A 135 36.56 42.19 55.57
N LYS A 136 37.74 41.98 54.96
CA LYS A 136 38.82 42.98 54.94
C LYS A 136 38.40 44.26 54.22
N ALA A 137 37.80 44.14 53.03
CA ALA A 137 37.33 45.29 52.26
C ALA A 137 36.23 46.07 53.00
N GLU A 138 35.29 45.37 53.62
CA GLU A 138 34.26 46.01 54.44
C GLU A 138 34.86 46.72 55.66
N ALA A 139 35.84 46.12 56.33
CA ALA A 139 36.53 46.76 57.45
C ALA A 139 37.28 48.03 57.00
N GLN A 140 37.92 48.00 55.84
CA GLN A 140 38.57 49.16 55.24
C GLN A 140 37.57 50.25 54.88
N ALA A 141 36.42 49.90 54.29
CA ALA A 141 35.35 50.83 53.97
C ALA A 141 34.76 51.48 55.23
N ARG A 142 34.52 50.68 56.29
CA ARG A 142 34.07 51.19 57.60
C ARG A 142 35.11 52.14 58.19
N LYS A 143 36.39 51.77 58.18
CA LYS A 143 37.47 52.63 58.66
C LYS A 143 37.52 53.95 57.90
N ALA A 144 37.51 53.92 56.57
CA ALA A 144 37.50 55.11 55.73
C ALA A 144 36.31 56.02 56.04
N LYS A 145 35.12 55.45 56.27
CA LYS A 145 33.92 56.20 56.68
C LYS A 145 34.08 56.85 58.05
N HIS A 146 34.64 56.15 59.03
CA HIS A 146 34.94 56.71 60.35
C HIS A 146 35.99 57.82 60.28
N ASP A 147 37.06 57.64 59.49
CA ASP A 147 38.09 58.65 59.29
C ASP A 147 37.51 59.93 58.65
N LEU A 148 36.64 59.78 57.64
CA LEU A 148 35.96 60.90 56.98
C LEU A 148 35.06 61.65 57.98
N ASN A 149 34.29 60.92 58.79
CA ASN A 149 33.44 61.52 59.82
C ASN A 149 34.26 62.28 60.86
N ARG A 150 35.41 61.74 61.29
CA ARG A 150 36.32 62.43 62.22
C ARG A 150 36.82 63.75 61.63
N ILE A 151 37.26 63.74 60.37
CA ILE A 151 37.76 64.95 59.69
C ILE A 151 36.65 66.00 59.54
N LYS A 152 35.43 65.60 59.17
CA LYS A 152 34.27 66.51 59.03
C LYS A 152 33.83 67.14 60.34
N VAL A 153 33.90 66.41 61.45
CA VAL A 153 33.51 66.86 62.81
C VAL A 153 34.59 67.75 63.44
N GLN A 154 35.69 68.04 62.75
CA GLN A 154 36.70 68.99 63.18
C GLN A 154 36.51 70.39 62.51
N PRO A 155 35.36 71.10 62.63
CA PRO A 155 35.33 72.52 62.30
C PRO A 155 35.93 73.29 63.49
N SER A 156 36.85 74.23 63.18
CA SER A 156 37.27 75.38 64.02
C SER A 156 38.68 75.45 64.61
N ALA A 157 39.65 74.59 64.26
CA ALA A 157 41.02 74.74 64.82
C ALA A 157 42.00 75.57 63.97
N ILE A 158 41.62 76.02 62.77
CA ILE A 158 42.48 76.85 61.91
C ILE A 158 41.62 77.96 61.28
N ALA A 159 41.20 78.90 62.11
CA ALA A 159 40.88 80.26 61.69
C ALA A 159 41.79 81.17 62.53
N TYR A 160 43.02 81.35 62.05
CA TYR A 160 43.87 82.48 62.44
C TYR A 160 43.66 83.58 61.40
#